data_AF-A0AAD1RVZ5-F1
#
_entry.id   AF-A0AAD1RVZ5-F1
#
_cell.length_a   1.000
_cell.length_b   1.000
_cell.length_c   1.000
_cell.angle_alpha   90.00
_cell.angle_beta   90.00
_cell.angle_gamma   90.00
#
_symmetry.space_group_name_H-M   'P 1'
#
loop_
_entity.id
_entity.type
_entity.pdbx_description
1 polymer ?
#
loop_
_entity_poly.entity_id
_entity_poly.type
_entity_poly.pdbx_seq_one_letter_code
_entity_poly.pdbx_strand_id
1 'polypeptide(L)'
;MRHRHDRILELSQAVVDAGAVPLLVLCIQEPEIALKRIAASALSDLSKHSPELAQTVVDAGAIAHLAQMILNPDAKLKRQVLSALSQISKHSVDLAEMVVEAEIFPVVLTCLKDPDEYVMKNAATLIREIARHTPELSQLIVNAGGVAAVIDCIGNCTGNVRLPGIMMLGYVAAHSENLAMAVIISKGVPQLAICLSEESEDHIKAAAAWSLGQIGRHTPEHARAVAVANVFPKLLTLYMDTDSSEDLQVKAKKALKNILQKCTHLPALEPLLHDAPPNILKHVVGQFSKVLPHDSKARRLFVTSGGLKKIQEISADPGSPLQEYINTINNCYPEEIVRYYSPGYSQTLLERVEHYQPVI
;
A
#
# COMPACT_ATOMS: atom_id res chain seq x y z
N MET A 1 25.63 7.31 14.37
CA MET A 1 24.23 7.77 14.45
C MET A 1 23.64 7.60 15.85
N ARG A 2 23.79 6.46 16.54
CA ARG A 2 23.29 6.25 17.93
C ARG A 2 23.71 7.34 18.93
N HIS A 3 25.01 7.63 19.06
CA HIS A 3 25.48 8.70 19.95
C HIS A 3 24.87 10.10 19.67
N ARG A 4 24.44 10.40 18.44
CA ARG A 4 23.75 11.67 18.14
C ARG A 4 22.28 11.62 18.57
N HIS A 5 21.63 10.48 18.41
CA HIS A 5 20.26 10.26 18.86
C HIS A 5 20.17 10.32 20.38
N ASP A 6 21.08 9.63 21.08
CA ASP A 6 21.14 9.59 22.54
C ASP A 6 21.35 11.00 23.12
N ARG A 7 22.26 11.79 22.51
CA ARG A 7 22.46 13.19 22.90
C ARG A 7 21.24 14.09 22.68
N ILE A 8 20.47 13.87 21.62
CA ILE A 8 19.28 14.70 21.36
C ILE A 8 18.17 14.32 22.35
N LEU A 9 18.02 13.03 22.68
CA LEU A 9 17.09 12.58 23.70
C LEU A 9 17.43 13.17 25.08
N GLU A 10 18.71 13.18 25.46
CA GLU A 10 19.18 13.81 26.70
C GLU A 10 18.83 15.31 26.75
N LEU A 11 18.96 16.02 25.63
CA LEU A 11 18.58 17.44 25.54
C LEU A 11 17.07 17.64 25.72
N SER A 12 16.25 16.80 25.08
CA SER A 12 14.79 16.86 25.26
C SER A 12 14.39 16.56 26.71
N GLN A 13 15.03 15.58 27.35
CA GLN A 13 14.80 15.27 28.75
C GLN A 13 15.20 16.44 29.66
N ALA A 14 16.35 17.08 29.42
CA ALA A 14 16.77 18.25 30.20
C ALA A 14 15.77 19.43 30.11
N VAL A 15 15.14 19.63 28.94
CA VAL A 15 14.09 20.66 28.77
C VAL A 15 12.84 20.31 29.58
N VAL A 16 12.46 19.03 29.63
CA VAL A 16 11.36 18.55 30.46
C VAL A 16 11.67 18.72 31.95
N ASP A 17 12.86 18.30 32.38
CA ASP A 17 13.31 18.37 33.76
C ASP A 17 13.42 19.83 34.25
N ALA A 18 13.69 20.77 33.35
CA ALA A 18 13.66 22.21 33.63
C ALA A 18 12.24 22.79 33.80
N GLY A 19 11.19 21.98 33.64
CA GLY A 19 9.79 22.42 33.79
C GLY A 19 9.28 23.28 32.63
N ALA A 20 9.89 23.18 31.44
CA ALA A 20 9.55 24.05 30.31
C ALA A 20 8.20 23.68 29.65
N VAL A 21 7.73 22.44 29.75
CA VAL A 21 6.55 21.95 29.01
C VAL A 21 5.27 22.73 29.34
N PRO A 22 4.88 22.93 30.62
CA PRO A 22 3.70 23.71 30.94
C PRO A 22 3.80 25.17 30.45
N LEU A 23 5.00 25.76 30.47
CA LEU A 23 5.23 27.12 29.97
C LEU A 23 5.05 27.19 28.44
N LEU A 24 5.52 26.18 27.70
CA LEU A 24 5.28 26.09 26.26
C LEU A 24 3.79 25.96 25.94
N VAL A 25 3.03 25.22 26.75
CA VAL A 25 1.57 25.13 26.61
C VAL A 25 0.89 26.48 26.87
N LEU A 26 1.36 27.26 27.84
CA LEU A 26 0.89 28.63 28.05
C LEU A 26 1.22 29.53 26.85
N CYS A 27 2.42 29.43 26.28
CA CYS A 27 2.82 30.18 25.09
C CYS A 27 1.93 29.93 23.86
N ILE A 28 1.29 28.76 23.75
CA ILE A 28 0.33 28.46 22.67
C ILE A 28 -0.98 29.25 22.81
N GLN A 29 -1.33 29.64 24.04
CA GLN A 29 -2.57 30.34 24.34
C GLN A 29 -2.45 31.86 24.10
N GLU A 30 -1.24 32.40 24.21
CA GLU A 30 -0.93 33.82 23.98
C GLU A 30 -1.33 34.32 22.58
N PRO A 31 -1.76 35.58 22.40
CA PRO A 31 -2.28 36.06 21.12
C PRO A 31 -1.24 36.12 19.99
N GLU A 32 0.05 36.15 20.31
CA GLU A 32 1.12 36.33 19.33
C GLU A 32 1.39 35.06 18.51
N ILE A 33 1.10 35.12 17.20
CA ILE A 33 1.27 33.98 16.28
C ILE A 33 2.71 33.47 16.21
N ALA A 34 3.71 34.37 16.28
CA ALA A 34 5.12 33.96 16.26
C ALA A 34 5.46 33.08 17.48
N LEU A 35 4.97 33.47 18.66
CA LEU A 35 5.14 32.71 19.89
C LEU A 35 4.44 31.35 19.81
N LYS A 36 3.19 31.31 19.33
CA LYS A 36 2.46 30.04 19.11
C LYS A 36 3.21 29.07 18.21
N ARG A 37 3.77 29.57 17.10
CA ARG A 37 4.52 28.75 16.14
C ARG A 37 5.75 28.12 16.78
N ILE A 38 6.54 28.91 17.52
CA ILE A 38 7.76 28.43 18.18
C ILE A 38 7.40 27.43 19.27
N ALA A 39 6.38 27.74 20.08
CA ALA A 39 5.92 26.84 21.13
C ALA A 39 5.41 25.49 20.57
N ALA A 40 4.56 25.51 19.53
CA ALA A 40 4.10 24.29 18.86
C ALA A 40 5.25 23.49 18.23
N SER A 41 6.24 24.17 17.63
CA SER A 41 7.43 23.52 17.09
C SER A 41 8.26 22.84 18.20
N ALA A 42 8.45 23.51 19.33
CA ALA A 42 9.18 22.96 20.48
C ALA A 42 8.45 21.74 21.07
N LEU A 43 7.13 21.80 21.22
CA LEU A 43 6.34 20.64 21.67
C LEU A 43 6.42 19.47 20.68
N SER A 44 6.42 19.76 19.37
CA SER A 44 6.64 18.75 18.32
C SER A 44 8.01 18.09 18.46
N ASP A 45 9.07 18.87 18.67
CA ASP A 45 10.43 18.33 18.81
C ASP A 45 10.56 17.49 20.08
N LEU A 46 10.01 17.93 21.22
CA LEU A 46 9.99 17.12 22.46
C LEU A 46 9.26 15.80 22.24
N SER A 47 8.05 15.86 21.67
CA SER A 47 7.21 14.68 21.43
C SER A 47 7.83 13.71 20.43
N LYS A 48 8.81 14.12 19.62
CA LYS A 48 9.38 13.27 18.57
C LYS A 48 10.23 12.11 19.12
N HIS A 49 10.79 12.23 20.32
CA HIS A 49 11.93 11.40 20.72
C HIS A 49 11.57 10.11 21.46
N SER A 50 10.61 10.14 22.39
CA SER A 50 10.19 8.96 23.15
C SER A 50 8.71 9.04 23.54
N PRO A 51 8.06 7.89 23.84
CA PRO A 51 6.69 7.88 24.35
C PRO A 51 6.56 8.62 25.69
N GLU A 52 7.56 8.59 26.56
CA GLU A 52 7.55 9.28 27.86
C GLU A 52 7.55 10.80 27.70
N LEU A 53 8.35 11.31 26.76
CA LEU A 53 8.38 12.75 26.44
C LEU A 53 7.07 13.20 25.80
N ALA A 54 6.50 12.39 24.90
CA ALA A 54 5.19 12.66 24.32
C ALA A 54 4.10 12.65 25.42
N GLN A 55 4.12 11.67 26.33
CA GLN A 55 3.20 11.61 27.45
C GLN A 55 3.32 12.84 28.35
N THR A 56 4.53 13.31 28.64
CA THR A 56 4.73 14.54 29.43
C THR A 56 4.11 15.76 28.76
N VAL A 57 4.20 15.87 27.43
CA VAL A 57 3.54 16.94 26.65
C VAL A 57 2.00 16.83 26.75
N VAL A 58 1.48 15.60 26.72
CA VAL A 58 0.03 15.35 26.86
C VAL A 58 -0.46 15.66 28.27
N ASP A 59 0.26 15.24 29.31
CA ASP A 59 -0.07 15.46 30.72
C ASP A 59 -0.10 16.95 31.07
N ALA A 60 0.65 17.78 30.34
CA ALA A 60 0.59 19.24 30.43
C ALA A 60 -0.63 19.87 29.74
N GLY A 61 -1.55 19.08 29.18
CA GLY A 61 -2.78 19.55 28.52
C GLY A 61 -2.58 20.05 27.09
N ALA A 62 -1.47 19.72 26.43
CA ALA A 62 -1.13 20.29 25.13
C ALA A 62 -2.12 19.95 24.00
N ILE A 63 -2.71 18.74 24.00
CA ILE A 63 -3.55 18.26 22.88
C ILE A 63 -4.73 19.19 22.62
N ALA A 64 -5.48 19.56 23.67
CA ALA A 64 -6.68 20.39 23.52
C ALA A 64 -6.36 21.75 22.90
N HIS A 65 -5.27 22.39 23.35
CA HIS A 65 -4.83 23.67 22.81
C HIS A 65 -4.29 23.53 21.38
N LEU A 66 -3.51 22.50 21.10
CA LEU A 66 -3.01 22.22 19.75
C LEU A 66 -4.17 21.98 18.77
N ALA A 67 -5.15 21.14 19.12
CA ALA A 67 -6.32 20.86 18.29
C ALA A 67 -7.08 22.14 17.91
N GLN A 68 -7.29 23.05 18.87
CA GLN A 68 -7.92 24.35 18.61
C GLN A 68 -7.11 25.22 17.65
N MET A 69 -5.77 25.16 17.68
CA MET A 69 -4.91 25.97 16.82
C MET A 69 -4.94 25.54 15.35
N ILE A 70 -5.44 24.34 15.01
CA ILE A 70 -5.58 23.91 13.60
C ILE A 70 -6.57 24.83 12.86
N LEU A 71 -7.56 25.39 13.57
CA LEU A 71 -8.55 26.32 13.00
C LEU A 71 -7.96 27.69 12.64
N ASN A 72 -6.73 27.99 13.06
CA ASN A 72 -6.10 29.27 12.76
C ASN A 72 -5.80 29.37 11.25
N PRO A 73 -6.05 30.53 10.61
CA PRO A 73 -5.77 30.70 9.19
C PRO A 73 -4.27 30.64 8.86
N ASP A 74 -3.40 30.86 9.85
CA ASP A 74 -1.96 30.88 9.65
C ASP A 74 -1.39 29.51 9.25
N ALA A 75 -0.93 29.39 8.01
CA ALA A 75 -0.41 28.14 7.48
C ALA A 75 0.83 27.63 8.23
N LYS A 76 1.75 28.53 8.61
CA LYS A 76 2.97 28.15 9.35
C LYS A 76 2.63 27.57 10.73
N LEU A 77 1.63 28.13 11.43
CA LEU A 77 1.14 27.56 12.68
C LEU A 77 0.49 26.20 12.46
N LYS A 78 -0.41 26.06 11.47
CA LYS A 78 -1.02 24.77 11.11
C LYS A 78 0.02 23.69 10.85
N ARG A 79 1.09 24.00 10.11
CA ARG A 79 2.20 23.06 9.87
C ARG A 79 2.78 22.53 11.18
N GLN A 80 3.10 23.41 12.15
CA GLN A 80 3.72 23.02 13.42
C GLN A 80 2.76 22.25 14.31
N VAL A 81 1.50 22.67 14.37
CA VAL A 81 0.46 22.01 15.17
C VAL A 81 0.19 20.59 14.66
N LEU A 82 -0.01 20.42 13.36
CA LEU A 82 -0.22 19.10 12.74
C LEU A 82 1.01 18.21 12.92
N SER A 83 2.22 18.78 12.85
CA SER A 83 3.46 18.06 13.17
C SER A 83 3.47 17.59 14.62
N ALA A 84 3.17 18.48 15.58
CA ALA A 84 3.17 18.14 17.01
C ALA A 84 2.20 17.00 17.31
N LEU A 85 0.95 17.10 16.83
CA LEU A 85 -0.04 16.04 17.00
C LEU A 85 0.40 14.72 16.34
N SER A 86 1.08 14.78 15.19
CA SER A 86 1.64 13.58 14.54
C SER A 86 2.77 12.95 15.37
N GLN A 87 3.64 13.77 15.98
CA GLN A 87 4.72 13.28 16.82
C GLN A 87 4.21 12.69 18.14
N ILE A 88 3.08 13.16 18.65
CA ILE A 88 2.41 12.57 19.81
C ILE A 88 1.77 11.23 19.40
N SER A 89 0.92 11.24 18.36
CA SER A 89 0.11 10.09 18.00
C SER A 89 0.93 8.89 17.54
N LYS A 90 2.13 9.06 16.98
CA LYS A 90 2.93 7.94 16.44
C LYS A 90 3.41 6.90 17.48
N HIS A 91 3.39 7.21 18.77
CA HIS A 91 4.13 6.45 19.78
C HIS A 91 3.34 5.31 20.42
N SER A 92 2.05 5.49 20.68
CA SER A 92 1.19 4.46 21.29
C SER A 92 -0.25 4.60 20.86
N VAL A 93 -1.03 3.54 21.09
CA VAL A 93 -2.48 3.54 20.86
C VAL A 93 -3.15 4.60 21.74
N ASP A 94 -2.87 4.62 23.05
CA ASP A 94 -3.43 5.56 24.01
C ASP A 94 -3.18 7.03 23.61
N LEU A 95 -1.97 7.36 23.15
CA LEU A 95 -1.63 8.71 22.68
C LEU A 95 -2.38 9.08 21.39
N ALA A 96 -2.57 8.12 20.48
CA ALA A 96 -3.37 8.35 19.29
C ALA A 96 -4.86 8.51 19.62
N GLU A 97 -5.40 7.73 20.56
CA GLU A 97 -6.77 7.84 21.05
C GLU A 97 -7.02 9.22 21.66
N MET A 98 -6.15 9.70 22.56
CA MET A 98 -6.26 11.04 23.15
C MET A 98 -6.26 12.17 22.09
N VAL A 99 -5.49 12.02 21.00
CA VAL A 99 -5.51 12.99 19.88
C VAL A 99 -6.84 12.93 19.12
N VAL A 100 -7.41 11.74 18.95
CA VAL A 100 -8.71 11.56 18.27
C VAL A 100 -9.89 12.06 19.12
N GLU A 101 -9.84 11.86 20.44
CA GLU A 101 -10.83 12.36 21.41
C GLU A 101 -10.93 13.89 21.41
N ALA A 102 -9.90 14.60 20.96
CA ALA A 102 -9.93 16.04 20.72
C ALA A 102 -10.64 16.47 19.42
N GLU A 103 -11.43 15.56 18.81
CA GLU A 103 -12.30 15.78 17.65
C GLU A 103 -11.59 16.41 16.43
N ILE A 104 -10.34 16.01 16.18
CA ILE A 104 -9.48 16.66 15.17
C ILE A 104 -9.88 16.38 13.72
N PHE A 105 -10.65 15.32 13.43
CA PHE A 105 -10.87 14.87 12.05
C PHE A 105 -11.51 15.93 11.14
N PRO A 106 -12.64 16.58 11.48
CA PRO A 106 -13.29 17.53 10.57
C PRO A 106 -12.35 18.65 10.08
N VAL A 107 -11.53 19.20 10.98
CA VAL A 107 -10.58 20.26 10.62
C VAL A 107 -9.36 19.70 9.87
N VAL A 108 -8.82 18.54 10.27
CA VAL A 108 -7.66 17.94 9.60
C VAL A 108 -8.00 17.50 8.18
N LEU A 109 -9.22 16.98 7.94
CA LEU A 109 -9.67 16.65 6.59
C LEU A 109 -9.83 17.90 5.70
N THR A 110 -10.15 19.05 6.28
CA THR A 110 -10.13 20.33 5.56
C THR A 110 -8.70 20.73 5.19
N CYS A 111 -7.73 20.50 6.09
CA CYS A 111 -6.31 20.77 5.84
C CYS A 111 -5.69 19.91 4.72
N LEU A 112 -6.31 18.79 4.33
CA LEU A 112 -5.88 18.00 3.16
C LEU A 112 -6.09 18.72 1.82
N LYS A 113 -6.85 19.82 1.82
CA LYS A 113 -7.12 20.67 0.64
C LYS A 113 -6.50 22.06 0.77
N ASP A 114 -5.60 22.24 1.75
CA ASP A 114 -4.95 23.53 2.00
C ASP A 114 -4.02 23.90 0.82
N PRO A 115 -3.96 25.17 0.38
CA PRO A 115 -3.02 25.59 -0.66
C PRO A 115 -1.54 25.42 -0.24
N ASP A 116 -1.27 25.29 1.05
CA ASP A 116 0.06 25.02 1.58
C ASP A 116 0.37 23.52 1.60
N GLU A 117 1.28 23.09 0.72
CA GLU A 117 1.68 21.68 0.61
C GLU A 117 2.22 21.06 1.91
N TYR A 118 2.84 21.86 2.79
CA TYR A 118 3.32 21.35 4.07
C TYR A 118 2.18 21.15 5.06
N VAL A 119 1.12 21.95 4.98
CA VAL A 119 -0.10 21.73 5.75
C VAL A 119 -0.77 20.43 5.28
N MET A 120 -0.95 20.26 3.96
CA MET A 120 -1.50 19.01 3.39
C MET A 120 -0.67 17.79 3.81
N LYS A 121 0.66 17.85 3.65
CA LYS A 121 1.57 16.77 4.03
C LYS A 121 1.48 16.42 5.51
N ASN A 122 1.45 17.42 6.39
CA ASN A 122 1.40 17.18 7.84
C ASN A 122 0.01 16.67 8.27
N ALA A 123 -1.08 17.13 7.64
CA ALA A 123 -2.41 16.58 7.85
C ALA A 123 -2.48 15.09 7.45
N ALA A 124 -1.97 14.74 6.26
CA ALA A 124 -1.89 13.36 5.81
C ALA A 124 -0.97 12.51 6.71
N THR A 125 0.10 13.10 7.25
CA THR A 125 1.01 12.45 8.21
C THR A 125 0.29 12.14 9.52
N LEU A 126 -0.48 13.08 10.06
CA LEU A 126 -1.24 12.86 11.29
C LEU A 126 -2.22 11.70 11.13
N ILE A 127 -3.01 11.70 10.05
CA ILE A 127 -3.99 10.63 9.80
C ILE A 127 -3.29 9.28 9.59
N ARG A 128 -2.12 9.26 8.92
CA ARG A 128 -1.30 8.04 8.78
C ARG A 128 -0.84 7.50 10.13
N GLU A 129 -0.32 8.35 11.01
CA GLU A 129 0.15 7.92 12.33
C GLU A 129 -0.98 7.40 13.22
N ILE A 130 -2.21 7.89 13.04
CA ILE A 130 -3.38 7.33 13.72
C ILE A 130 -3.77 5.98 13.09
N ALA A 131 -3.84 5.89 11.76
CA ALA A 131 -4.31 4.70 11.05
C ALA A 131 -3.45 3.44 11.30
N ARG A 132 -2.15 3.58 11.51
CA ARG A 132 -1.22 2.44 11.66
C ARG A 132 -1.42 1.63 12.93
N HIS A 133 -2.11 2.16 13.94
CA HIS A 133 -2.16 1.56 15.27
C HIS A 133 -3.15 0.41 15.38
N THR A 134 -4.44 0.68 15.19
CA THR A 134 -5.51 -0.31 15.41
C THR A 134 -6.59 -0.24 14.33
N PRO A 135 -7.34 -1.35 14.12
CA PRO A 135 -8.53 -1.34 13.29
C PRO A 135 -9.58 -0.33 13.75
N GLU A 136 -9.74 -0.12 15.06
CA GLU A 136 -10.71 0.82 15.64
C GLU A 136 -10.39 2.26 15.25
N LEU A 137 -9.13 2.68 15.38
CA LEU A 137 -8.67 4.00 14.95
C LEU A 137 -8.79 4.19 13.43
N SER A 138 -8.47 3.15 12.65
CA SER A 138 -8.71 3.15 11.21
C SER A 138 -10.20 3.27 10.87
N GLN A 139 -11.08 2.62 11.63
CA GLN A 139 -12.53 2.71 11.43
C GLN A 139 -13.05 4.12 11.73
N LEU A 140 -12.51 4.81 12.75
CA LEU A 140 -12.84 6.22 13.01
C LEU A 140 -12.46 7.12 11.83
N ILE A 141 -11.28 6.91 11.22
CA ILE A 141 -10.86 7.63 10.01
C ILE A 141 -11.83 7.36 8.84
N VAL A 142 -12.24 6.11 8.64
CA VAL A 142 -13.21 5.74 7.60
C VAL A 142 -14.55 6.42 7.85
N ASN A 143 -15.07 6.37 9.09
CA ASN A 143 -16.35 6.97 9.47
C ASN A 143 -16.36 8.49 9.29
N ALA A 144 -15.22 9.15 9.52
CA ALA A 144 -15.07 10.59 9.29
C ALA A 144 -14.95 10.98 7.80
N GLY A 145 -14.93 10.01 6.87
CA GLY A 145 -14.71 10.26 5.43
C GLY A 145 -13.24 10.46 5.06
N GLY A 146 -12.30 10.11 5.94
CA GLY A 146 -10.87 10.35 5.76
C GLY A 146 -10.25 9.59 4.60
N VAL A 147 -10.75 8.40 4.26
CA VAL A 147 -10.27 7.62 3.11
C VAL A 147 -10.50 8.38 1.80
N ALA A 148 -11.73 8.85 1.55
CA ALA A 148 -12.05 9.61 0.35
C ALA A 148 -11.25 10.93 0.28
N ALA A 149 -11.17 11.65 1.40
CA ALA A 149 -10.42 12.91 1.46
C ALA A 149 -8.91 12.72 1.19
N VAL A 150 -8.30 11.63 1.66
CA VAL A 150 -6.90 11.32 1.37
C VAL A 150 -6.71 10.89 -0.08
N ILE A 151 -7.64 10.14 -0.68
CA ILE A 151 -7.60 9.78 -2.09
C ILE A 151 -7.65 11.05 -2.97
N ASP A 152 -8.55 11.97 -2.67
CA ASP A 152 -8.61 13.28 -3.33
C ASP A 152 -7.28 14.05 -3.15
N CYS A 153 -6.71 14.06 -1.95
CA CYS A 153 -5.46 14.75 -1.66
C CYS A 153 -4.29 14.19 -2.49
N ILE A 154 -4.09 12.87 -2.51
CA ILE A 154 -3.00 12.26 -3.30
C ILE A 154 -3.25 12.38 -4.81
N GLY A 155 -4.49 12.54 -5.26
CA GLY A 155 -4.81 12.86 -6.66
C GLY A 155 -4.37 14.25 -7.09
N ASN A 156 -4.31 15.21 -6.17
CA ASN A 156 -4.07 16.63 -6.47
C ASN A 156 -2.66 17.13 -6.11
N CYS A 157 -1.77 16.27 -5.60
CA CYS A 157 -0.36 16.60 -5.38
C CYS A 157 0.55 15.59 -6.08
N THR A 158 1.88 15.73 -6.00
CA THR A 158 2.88 14.76 -6.47
C THR A 158 4.06 14.70 -5.49
N GLY A 159 4.94 13.71 -5.64
CA GLY A 159 6.16 13.62 -4.84
C GLY A 159 5.91 13.39 -3.35
N ASN A 160 6.81 13.89 -2.50
CA ASN A 160 6.82 13.59 -1.07
C ASN A 160 5.57 14.05 -0.28
N VAL A 161 4.70 14.86 -0.88
CA VAL A 161 3.40 15.24 -0.30
C VAL A 161 2.41 14.07 -0.38
N ARG A 162 2.46 13.24 -1.45
CA ARG A 162 1.59 12.06 -1.60
C ARG A 162 1.91 10.95 -0.61
N LEU A 163 3.18 10.80 -0.23
CA LEU A 163 3.70 9.64 0.49
C LEU A 163 2.90 9.29 1.77
N PRO A 164 2.59 10.23 2.68
CA PRO A 164 1.84 9.89 3.89
C PRO A 164 0.42 9.41 3.58
N GLY A 165 -0.24 9.99 2.58
CA GLY A 165 -1.58 9.59 2.15
C GLY A 165 -1.60 8.18 1.54
N ILE A 166 -0.63 7.86 0.69
CA ILE A 166 -0.44 6.51 0.12
C ILE A 166 -0.28 5.49 1.26
N MET A 167 0.62 5.77 2.21
CA MET A 167 0.86 4.88 3.34
C MET A 167 -0.36 4.72 4.24
N MET A 168 -1.13 5.80 4.46
CA MET A 168 -2.37 5.76 5.26
C MET A 168 -3.34 4.74 4.68
N LEU A 169 -3.59 4.76 3.38
CA LEU A 169 -4.48 3.81 2.70
C LEU A 169 -3.99 2.37 2.87
N GLY A 170 -2.68 2.14 2.77
CA GLY A 170 -2.08 0.82 2.99
C GLY A 170 -2.22 0.35 4.44
N TYR A 171 -2.09 1.22 5.44
CA TYR A 171 -2.30 0.86 6.84
C TYR A 171 -3.77 0.53 7.13
N VAL A 172 -4.71 1.35 6.67
CA VAL A 172 -6.15 1.07 6.80
C VAL A 172 -6.49 -0.29 6.19
N ALA A 173 -6.04 -0.52 4.95
CA ALA A 173 -6.27 -1.80 4.27
C ALA A 173 -5.54 -2.97 4.92
N ALA A 174 -4.49 -2.76 5.72
CA ALA A 174 -3.78 -3.84 6.38
C ALA A 174 -4.62 -4.51 7.48
N HIS A 175 -5.47 -3.76 8.17
CA HIS A 175 -6.10 -4.22 9.41
C HIS A 175 -7.21 -5.25 9.21
N SER A 176 -8.07 -5.10 8.19
CA SER A 176 -9.17 -6.03 7.96
C SER A 176 -9.70 -6.00 6.53
N GLU A 177 -10.47 -7.02 6.16
CA GLU A 177 -11.16 -7.09 4.87
C GLU A 177 -12.15 -5.93 4.70
N ASN A 178 -12.89 -5.59 5.76
CA ASN A 178 -13.88 -4.48 5.72
C ASN A 178 -13.20 -3.13 5.46
N LEU A 179 -12.06 -2.87 6.12
CA LEU A 179 -11.30 -1.63 5.94
C LEU A 179 -10.63 -1.57 4.57
N ALA A 180 -10.10 -2.70 4.06
CA ALA A 180 -9.59 -2.77 2.70
C ALA A 180 -10.69 -2.54 1.66
N MET A 181 -11.89 -3.05 1.90
CA MET A 181 -13.06 -2.80 1.05
C MET A 181 -13.48 -1.32 1.06
N ALA A 182 -13.40 -0.63 2.20
CA ALA A 182 -13.64 0.81 2.27
C ALA A 182 -12.69 1.61 1.36
N VAL A 183 -11.42 1.21 1.28
CA VAL A 183 -10.43 1.80 0.34
C VAL A 183 -10.80 1.51 -1.11
N ILE A 184 -11.26 0.29 -1.43
CA ILE A 184 -11.70 -0.08 -2.78
C ILE A 184 -12.92 0.74 -3.22
N ILE A 185 -13.96 0.79 -2.38
CA ILE A 185 -15.22 1.49 -2.66
C ILE A 185 -14.97 2.98 -2.90
N SER A 186 -14.07 3.58 -2.12
CA SER A 186 -13.65 4.98 -2.24
C SER A 186 -12.74 5.27 -3.43
N LYS A 187 -12.52 4.29 -4.34
CA LYS A 187 -11.65 4.41 -5.53
C LYS A 187 -10.16 4.58 -5.21
N GLY A 188 -9.70 4.04 -4.09
CA GLY A 188 -8.29 4.11 -3.70
C GLY A 188 -7.37 3.28 -4.60
N VAL A 189 -7.84 2.13 -5.10
CA VAL A 189 -7.03 1.25 -5.97
C VAL A 189 -6.63 1.94 -7.29
N PRO A 190 -7.55 2.51 -8.10
CA PRO A 190 -7.18 3.28 -9.28
C PRO A 190 -6.20 4.40 -8.97
N GLN A 191 -6.44 5.16 -7.89
CA GLN A 191 -5.57 6.27 -7.53
C GLN A 191 -4.16 5.81 -7.14
N LEU A 192 -4.04 4.73 -6.39
CA LEU A 192 -2.74 4.13 -6.05
C LEU A 192 -2.01 3.58 -7.29
N ALA A 193 -2.75 3.05 -8.29
CA ALA A 193 -2.18 2.61 -9.55
C ALA A 193 -1.61 3.79 -10.38
N ILE A 194 -2.29 4.95 -10.34
CA ILE A 194 -1.80 6.20 -10.90
C ILE A 194 -0.51 6.63 -10.17
N CYS A 195 -0.52 6.66 -8.84
CA CYS A 195 0.68 7.01 -8.05
C CYS A 195 1.87 6.07 -8.34
N LEU A 196 1.64 4.76 -8.50
CA LEU A 196 2.68 3.80 -8.86
C LEU A 196 3.29 4.07 -10.26
N SER A 197 2.52 4.71 -11.15
CA SER A 197 2.90 4.94 -12.54
C SER A 197 3.53 6.31 -12.77
N GLU A 198 3.00 7.36 -12.16
CA GLU A 198 3.41 8.75 -12.37
C GLU A 198 4.60 9.18 -11.51
N GLU A 199 4.77 8.60 -10.32
CA GLU A 199 5.81 9.03 -9.40
C GLU A 199 7.19 8.66 -9.92
N SER A 200 8.15 9.58 -9.77
CA SER A 200 9.54 9.37 -10.18
C SER A 200 10.34 8.66 -9.08
N GLU A 201 10.13 9.06 -7.83
CA GLU A 201 10.89 8.61 -6.67
C GLU A 201 10.48 7.20 -6.23
N ASP A 202 11.47 6.31 -6.15
CA ASP A 202 11.23 4.90 -5.89
C ASP A 202 10.61 4.61 -4.53
N HIS A 203 10.91 5.38 -3.48
CA HIS A 203 10.29 5.16 -2.17
C HIS A 203 8.78 5.45 -2.19
N ILE A 204 8.32 6.34 -3.08
CA ILE A 204 6.89 6.63 -3.25
C ILE A 204 6.21 5.50 -4.03
N LYS A 205 6.83 5.05 -5.14
CA LYS A 205 6.38 3.83 -5.85
C LYS A 205 6.34 2.63 -4.92
N ALA A 206 7.32 2.49 -4.04
CA ALA A 206 7.42 1.37 -3.11
C ALA A 206 6.28 1.41 -2.09
N ALA A 207 5.94 2.59 -1.57
CA ALA A 207 4.77 2.77 -0.72
C ALA A 207 3.45 2.46 -1.46
N ALA A 208 3.32 2.85 -2.73
CA ALA A 208 2.15 2.55 -3.55
C ALA A 208 2.01 1.03 -3.81
N ALA A 209 3.11 0.37 -4.18
CA ALA A 209 3.17 -1.08 -4.37
C ALA A 209 2.80 -1.83 -3.08
N TRP A 210 3.36 -1.42 -1.95
CA TRP A 210 3.04 -1.99 -0.63
C TRP A 210 1.55 -1.82 -0.29
N SER A 211 0.98 -0.64 -0.53
CA SER A 211 -0.42 -0.33 -0.24
C SER A 211 -1.38 -1.16 -1.11
N LEU A 212 -1.10 -1.30 -2.41
CA LEU A 212 -1.84 -2.17 -3.32
C LEU A 212 -1.76 -3.63 -2.90
N GLY A 213 -0.58 -4.08 -2.46
CA GLY A 213 -0.38 -5.41 -1.88
C GLY A 213 -1.19 -5.65 -0.62
N GLN A 214 -1.38 -4.63 0.22
CA GLN A 214 -2.18 -4.65 1.43
C GLN A 214 -3.68 -4.76 1.15
N ILE A 215 -4.15 -4.09 0.10
CA ILE A 215 -5.54 -4.18 -0.34
C ILE A 215 -5.82 -5.57 -0.92
N GLY A 216 -5.02 -6.04 -1.87
CA GLY A 216 -5.34 -7.25 -2.63
C GLY A 216 -5.04 -8.60 -1.94
N ARG A 217 -4.50 -8.61 -0.71
CA ARG A 217 -4.09 -9.85 -0.01
C ARG A 217 -5.21 -10.61 0.71
N HIS A 218 -6.40 -10.01 0.84
CA HIS A 218 -7.47 -10.53 1.69
C HIS A 218 -8.28 -11.63 1.00
N THR A 219 -9.15 -11.23 0.06
CA THR A 219 -10.10 -12.13 -0.63
C THR A 219 -9.95 -12.04 -2.16
N PRO A 220 -10.57 -12.97 -2.92
CA PRO A 220 -10.59 -12.88 -4.38
C PRO A 220 -11.22 -11.60 -4.91
N GLU A 221 -12.20 -11.03 -4.21
CA GLU A 221 -12.81 -9.75 -4.60
C GLU A 221 -11.81 -8.59 -4.51
N HIS A 222 -11.04 -8.54 -3.41
CA HIS A 222 -9.99 -7.55 -3.24
C HIS A 222 -8.90 -7.68 -4.31
N ALA A 223 -8.44 -8.91 -4.56
CA ALA A 223 -7.44 -9.18 -5.58
C ALA A 223 -7.95 -8.82 -6.97
N ARG A 224 -9.22 -9.09 -7.27
CA ARG A 224 -9.87 -8.69 -8.51
C ARG A 224 -9.92 -7.17 -8.67
N ALA A 225 -10.23 -6.43 -7.61
CA ALA A 225 -10.25 -4.97 -7.65
C ALA A 225 -8.87 -4.40 -8.07
N VAL A 226 -7.79 -4.95 -7.52
CA VAL A 226 -6.41 -4.57 -7.90
C VAL A 226 -6.06 -5.03 -9.32
N ALA A 227 -6.48 -6.24 -9.71
CA ALA A 227 -6.22 -6.78 -11.04
C ALA A 227 -6.87 -5.95 -12.16
N VAL A 228 -8.11 -5.51 -11.96
CA VAL A 228 -8.87 -4.70 -12.93
C VAL A 228 -8.25 -3.31 -13.11
N ALA A 229 -7.49 -2.81 -12.14
CA ALA A 229 -6.72 -1.57 -12.26
C ALA A 229 -5.39 -1.74 -13.02
N ASN A 230 -5.16 -2.90 -13.66
CA ASN A 230 -3.99 -3.21 -14.48
C ASN A 230 -2.64 -3.00 -13.76
N VAL A 231 -2.59 -3.35 -12.48
CA VAL A 231 -1.42 -3.12 -11.62
C VAL A 231 -0.32 -4.16 -11.85
N PHE A 232 -0.65 -5.38 -12.27
CA PHE A 232 0.33 -6.48 -12.33
C PHE A 232 1.48 -6.26 -13.31
N PRO A 233 1.27 -5.80 -14.55
CA PRO A 233 2.39 -5.57 -15.47
C PRO A 233 3.37 -4.55 -14.90
N LYS A 234 2.85 -3.45 -14.31
CA LYS A 234 3.69 -2.42 -13.71
C LYS A 234 4.49 -2.93 -12.52
N LEU A 235 3.86 -3.66 -11.60
CA LEU A 235 4.59 -4.27 -10.49
C LEU A 235 5.64 -5.27 -10.95
N LEU A 236 5.36 -6.02 -12.03
CA LEU A 236 6.30 -6.99 -12.58
C LEU A 236 7.51 -6.26 -13.18
N THR A 237 7.29 -5.22 -13.99
CA THR A 237 8.36 -4.38 -14.52
C THR A 237 9.22 -3.81 -13.39
N LEU A 238 8.62 -3.18 -12.37
CA LEU A 238 9.36 -2.59 -11.25
C LEU A 238 10.13 -3.63 -10.41
N TYR A 239 9.64 -4.86 -10.34
CA TYR A 239 10.35 -5.95 -9.68
C TYR A 239 11.55 -6.45 -10.49
N MET A 240 11.45 -6.47 -11.82
CA MET A 240 12.48 -7.00 -12.71
C MET A 240 13.50 -5.95 -13.16
N ASP A 241 13.19 -4.67 -12.99
CA ASP A 241 14.01 -3.55 -13.39
C ASP A 241 15.23 -3.40 -12.45
N THR A 242 16.43 -3.55 -13.00
CA THR A 242 17.70 -3.44 -12.27
C THR A 242 17.99 -2.01 -11.80
N ASP A 243 17.36 -1.00 -12.41
CA ASP A 243 17.53 0.40 -12.03
C ASP A 243 16.61 0.79 -10.85
N SER A 244 15.58 -0.03 -10.57
CA SER A 244 14.71 0.15 -9.40
C SER A 244 15.46 -0.17 -8.11
N SER A 245 15.23 0.64 -7.07
CA SER A 245 15.80 0.42 -5.73
C SER A 245 15.41 -0.95 -5.14
N GLU A 246 16.27 -1.51 -4.30
CA GLU A 246 16.03 -2.81 -3.64
C GLU A 246 14.71 -2.82 -2.85
N ASP A 247 14.40 -1.73 -2.12
CA ASP A 247 13.16 -1.60 -1.36
C ASP A 247 11.92 -1.64 -2.28
N LEU A 248 11.97 -0.98 -3.44
CA LEU A 248 10.91 -1.01 -4.44
C LEU A 248 10.73 -2.42 -5.01
N GLN A 249 11.81 -3.07 -5.43
CA GLN A 249 11.75 -4.44 -5.96
C GLN A 249 11.16 -5.41 -4.94
N VAL A 250 11.59 -5.34 -3.67
CA VAL A 250 11.08 -6.18 -2.58
C VAL A 250 9.60 -5.96 -2.34
N LYS A 251 9.14 -4.70 -2.28
CA LYS A 251 7.72 -4.37 -2.08
C LYS A 251 6.87 -4.74 -3.27
N ALA A 252 7.34 -4.51 -4.50
CA ALA A 252 6.64 -4.90 -5.73
C ALA A 252 6.48 -6.43 -5.81
N LYS A 253 7.54 -7.19 -5.55
CA LYS A 253 7.50 -8.66 -5.47
C LYS A 253 6.52 -9.16 -4.41
N LYS A 254 6.57 -8.58 -3.21
CA LYS A 254 5.70 -8.99 -2.09
C LYS A 254 4.23 -8.68 -2.41
N ALA A 255 3.96 -7.52 -3.00
CA ALA A 255 2.63 -7.14 -3.47
C ALA A 255 2.11 -8.13 -4.51
N LEU A 256 2.89 -8.41 -5.57
CA LEU A 256 2.54 -9.42 -6.58
C LEU A 256 2.17 -10.75 -5.94
N LYS A 257 3.05 -11.31 -5.10
CA LYS A 257 2.79 -12.61 -4.45
C LYS A 257 1.49 -12.60 -3.65
N ASN A 258 1.29 -11.59 -2.82
CA ASN A 258 0.11 -11.49 -1.97
C ASN A 258 -1.19 -11.40 -2.77
N ILE A 259 -1.20 -10.58 -3.83
CA ILE A 259 -2.39 -10.38 -4.66
C ILE A 259 -2.64 -11.63 -5.53
N LEU A 260 -1.60 -12.18 -6.17
CA LEU A 260 -1.70 -13.36 -7.03
C LEU A 260 -2.17 -14.60 -6.26
N GLN A 261 -1.84 -14.73 -4.99
CA GLN A 261 -2.34 -15.84 -4.15
C GLN A 261 -3.86 -15.82 -3.95
N LYS A 262 -4.50 -14.67 -4.13
CA LYS A 262 -5.96 -14.49 -3.98
C LYS A 262 -6.68 -14.24 -5.31
N CYS A 263 -5.97 -13.84 -6.36
CA CYS A 263 -6.57 -13.47 -7.64
C CYS A 263 -7.13 -14.67 -8.40
N THR A 264 -8.44 -14.70 -8.62
CA THR A 264 -9.11 -15.68 -9.49
C THR A 264 -9.51 -15.09 -10.85
N HIS A 265 -9.14 -13.83 -11.11
CA HIS A 265 -9.47 -13.13 -12.36
C HIS A 265 -8.46 -13.47 -13.48
N LEU A 266 -8.69 -14.61 -14.14
CA LEU A 266 -7.76 -15.18 -15.13
C LEU A 266 -7.32 -14.23 -16.26
N PRO A 267 -8.18 -13.37 -16.85
CA PRO A 267 -7.75 -12.46 -17.92
C PRO A 267 -6.60 -11.53 -17.52
N ALA A 268 -6.54 -11.11 -16.25
CA ALA A 268 -5.44 -10.28 -15.75
C ALA A 268 -4.18 -11.08 -15.40
N LEU A 269 -4.30 -12.40 -15.23
CA LEU A 269 -3.19 -13.29 -14.91
C LEU A 269 -2.47 -13.80 -16.15
N GLU A 270 -3.19 -13.95 -17.25
CA GLU A 270 -2.67 -14.54 -18.48
C GLU A 270 -1.42 -13.84 -19.05
N PRO A 271 -1.32 -12.49 -19.12
CA PRO A 271 -0.10 -11.83 -19.58
C PRO A 271 1.14 -12.23 -18.76
N LEU A 272 0.96 -12.50 -17.47
CA LEU A 272 2.07 -12.87 -16.58
C LEU A 272 2.62 -14.28 -16.87
N LEU A 273 1.91 -15.13 -17.61
CA LEU A 273 2.46 -16.43 -18.05
C LEU A 273 3.64 -16.28 -19.00
N HIS A 274 3.73 -15.14 -19.69
CA HIS A 274 4.78 -14.87 -20.66
C HIS A 274 5.99 -14.18 -20.02
N ASP A 275 5.74 -13.21 -19.16
CA ASP A 275 6.77 -12.28 -18.69
C ASP A 275 7.29 -12.61 -17.28
N ALA A 276 6.53 -13.36 -16.48
CA ALA A 276 6.87 -13.54 -15.07
C ALA A 276 8.02 -14.55 -14.86
N PRO A 277 9.00 -14.23 -14.00
CA PRO A 277 10.06 -15.16 -13.63
C PRO A 277 9.51 -16.34 -12.81
N PRO A 278 10.22 -17.48 -12.73
CA PRO A 278 9.71 -18.72 -12.12
C PRO A 278 9.13 -18.57 -10.70
N ASN A 279 9.74 -17.70 -9.89
CA ASN A 279 9.31 -17.46 -8.51
C ASN A 279 7.97 -16.70 -8.38
N ILE A 280 7.55 -15.97 -9.41
CA ILE A 280 6.23 -15.34 -9.54
C ILE A 280 5.28 -16.26 -10.32
N LEU A 281 5.78 -16.88 -11.40
CA LEU A 281 5.02 -17.73 -12.32
C LEU A 281 4.27 -18.85 -11.59
N LYS A 282 4.89 -19.48 -10.58
CA LYS A 282 4.23 -20.51 -9.76
C LYS A 282 2.92 -20.05 -9.09
N HIS A 283 2.82 -18.77 -8.74
CA HIS A 283 1.61 -18.21 -8.16
C HIS A 283 0.54 -17.99 -9.21
N VAL A 284 0.93 -17.58 -10.42
CA VAL A 284 0.04 -17.41 -11.58
C VAL A 284 -0.55 -18.76 -12.02
N VAL A 285 0.33 -19.73 -12.31
CA VAL A 285 -0.06 -21.10 -12.72
C VAL A 285 -0.90 -21.78 -11.64
N GLY A 286 -0.54 -21.57 -10.37
CA GLY A 286 -1.32 -22.05 -9.23
C GLY A 286 -2.78 -21.58 -9.24
N GLN A 287 -3.08 -20.35 -9.66
CA GLN A 287 -4.48 -19.89 -9.76
C GLN A 287 -5.22 -20.52 -10.94
N PHE A 288 -4.57 -20.65 -12.11
CA PHE A 288 -5.16 -21.38 -13.23
C PHE A 288 -5.50 -22.82 -12.84
N SER A 289 -4.62 -23.50 -12.11
CA SER A 289 -4.86 -24.88 -11.64
C SER A 289 -6.07 -25.02 -10.70
N LYS A 290 -6.46 -23.94 -10.01
CA LYS A 290 -7.62 -23.92 -9.11
C LYS A 290 -8.92 -23.58 -9.83
N VAL A 291 -8.88 -22.68 -10.82
CA VAL A 291 -10.09 -22.16 -11.49
C VAL A 291 -10.52 -23.05 -12.66
N LEU A 292 -9.58 -23.52 -13.49
CA LEU A 292 -9.87 -24.28 -14.70
C LEU A 292 -10.63 -25.60 -14.48
N PRO A 293 -10.43 -26.37 -13.38
CA PRO A 293 -11.22 -27.57 -13.12
C PRO A 293 -12.73 -27.30 -13.01
N HIS A 294 -13.10 -26.11 -12.55
CA HIS A 294 -14.48 -25.76 -12.18
C HIS A 294 -15.18 -24.80 -13.17
N ASP A 295 -14.46 -24.26 -14.16
CA ASP A 295 -15.01 -23.29 -15.13
C ASP A 295 -14.74 -23.71 -16.58
N SER A 296 -15.77 -24.26 -17.24
CA SER A 296 -15.68 -24.70 -18.63
C SER A 296 -15.50 -23.56 -19.64
N LYS A 297 -16.02 -22.36 -19.33
CA LYS A 297 -15.84 -21.18 -20.20
C LYS A 297 -14.40 -20.69 -20.13
N ALA A 298 -13.84 -20.64 -18.93
CA ALA A 298 -12.43 -20.32 -18.72
C ALA A 298 -11.51 -21.30 -19.43
N ARG A 299 -11.80 -22.62 -19.38
CA ARG A 299 -11.03 -23.64 -20.14
C ARG A 299 -10.99 -23.36 -21.63
N ARG A 300 -12.17 -23.10 -22.23
CA ARG A 300 -12.24 -22.79 -23.66
C ARG A 300 -11.43 -21.54 -23.99
N LEU A 301 -11.59 -20.47 -23.20
CA LEU A 301 -10.88 -19.22 -23.40
C LEU A 301 -9.36 -19.43 -23.33
N PHE A 302 -8.88 -20.11 -22.30
CA PHE A 302 -7.47 -20.38 -22.04
C PHE A 302 -6.76 -21.15 -23.16
N VAL A 303 -7.49 -22.02 -23.87
CA VAL A 303 -6.97 -22.68 -25.07
C VAL A 303 -6.90 -21.69 -26.23
N THR A 304 -7.98 -20.96 -26.49
CA THR A 304 -8.08 -20.05 -27.64
C THR A 304 -7.15 -18.84 -27.55
N SER A 305 -6.83 -18.38 -26.34
CA SER A 305 -5.90 -17.27 -26.08
C SER A 305 -4.43 -17.69 -26.14
N GLY A 306 -4.15 -18.99 -26.22
CA GLY A 306 -2.78 -19.54 -26.23
C GLY A 306 -2.20 -19.82 -24.83
N GLY A 307 -2.97 -19.64 -23.77
CA GLY A 307 -2.55 -19.95 -22.39
C GLY A 307 -2.14 -21.41 -22.22
N LEU A 308 -2.89 -22.37 -22.77
CA LEU A 308 -2.52 -23.80 -22.68
C LEU A 308 -1.20 -24.11 -23.39
N LYS A 309 -0.96 -23.49 -24.55
CA LYS A 309 0.33 -23.57 -25.25
C LYS A 309 1.44 -23.06 -24.36
N LYS A 310 1.23 -21.91 -23.71
CA LYS A 310 2.24 -21.34 -22.82
C LYS A 310 2.54 -22.27 -21.64
N ILE A 311 1.53 -22.94 -21.08
CA ILE A 311 1.72 -23.95 -20.02
C ILE A 311 2.63 -25.09 -20.49
N GLN A 312 2.50 -25.56 -21.74
CA GLN A 312 3.37 -26.63 -22.24
C GLN A 312 4.83 -26.19 -22.45
N GLU A 313 5.08 -24.89 -22.62
CA GLU A 313 6.43 -24.34 -22.77
C GLU A 313 7.14 -24.11 -21.42
N ILE A 314 6.42 -24.19 -20.29
CA ILE A 314 7.00 -23.95 -18.96
C ILE A 314 7.80 -25.17 -18.51
N SER A 315 9.10 -24.98 -18.30
CA SER A 315 9.95 -25.97 -17.65
C SER A 315 9.79 -25.91 -16.13
N ALA A 316 9.51 -27.05 -15.50
CA ALA A 316 9.40 -27.17 -14.06
C ALA A 316 10.22 -28.35 -13.54
N ASP A 317 10.83 -28.18 -12.37
CA ASP A 317 11.61 -29.24 -11.75
C ASP A 317 10.68 -30.40 -11.32
N PRO A 318 11.08 -31.68 -11.52
CA PRO A 318 10.29 -32.83 -11.09
C PRO A 318 9.96 -32.76 -9.59
N GLY A 319 8.67 -32.95 -9.25
CA GLY A 319 8.18 -32.87 -7.87
C GLY A 319 8.02 -31.45 -7.32
N SER A 320 8.26 -30.41 -8.12
CA SER A 320 7.98 -29.03 -7.69
C SER A 320 6.47 -28.74 -7.68
N PRO A 321 5.99 -27.80 -6.83
CA PRO A 321 4.60 -27.36 -6.87
C PRO A 321 4.17 -26.82 -8.24
N LEU A 322 5.10 -26.24 -9.00
CA LEU A 322 4.82 -25.75 -10.35
C LEU A 322 4.46 -26.92 -11.29
N GLN A 323 5.19 -28.04 -11.21
CA GLN A 323 4.88 -29.24 -11.99
C GLN A 323 3.50 -29.82 -11.62
N GLU A 324 3.15 -29.86 -10.34
CA GLU A 324 1.83 -30.31 -9.88
C GLU A 324 0.69 -29.44 -10.43
N TYR A 325 0.89 -28.12 -10.46
CA TYR A 325 -0.08 -27.20 -11.04
C TYR A 325 -0.22 -27.40 -12.56
N ILE A 326 0.90 -27.58 -13.28
CA ILE A 326 0.88 -27.88 -14.72
C ILE A 326 0.11 -29.17 -14.98
N ASN A 327 0.38 -30.23 -14.21
CA ASN A 327 -0.32 -31.51 -14.34
C ASN A 327 -1.84 -31.35 -14.10
N THR A 328 -2.22 -30.58 -13.08
CA THR A 328 -3.63 -30.29 -12.77
C THR A 328 -4.32 -29.55 -13.93
N ILE A 329 -3.62 -28.58 -14.54
CA ILE A 329 -4.12 -27.85 -15.72
C ILE A 329 -4.24 -28.80 -16.91
N ASN A 330 -3.26 -29.64 -17.18
CA ASN A 330 -3.29 -30.60 -18.29
C ASN A 330 -4.44 -31.59 -18.15
N ASN A 331 -4.74 -32.05 -16.94
CA ASN A 331 -5.87 -32.94 -16.66
C ASN A 331 -7.25 -32.28 -16.86
N CYS A 332 -7.30 -30.96 -17.09
CA CYS A 332 -8.53 -30.27 -17.47
C CYS A 332 -8.88 -30.42 -18.97
N TYR A 333 -7.99 -31.01 -19.77
CA TYR A 333 -8.13 -31.11 -21.22
C TYR A 333 -7.94 -32.55 -21.72
N PRO A 334 -8.61 -32.95 -22.80
CA PRO A 334 -8.31 -34.19 -23.53
C PRO A 334 -6.83 -34.27 -23.92
N GLU A 335 -6.27 -35.49 -23.87
CA GLU A 335 -4.86 -35.75 -24.17
C GLU A 335 -4.45 -35.24 -25.56
N GLU A 336 -5.34 -35.37 -26.55
CA GLU A 336 -5.12 -34.89 -27.92
C GLU A 336 -4.91 -33.38 -27.99
N ILE A 337 -5.66 -32.62 -27.17
CA ILE A 337 -5.53 -31.16 -27.08
C ILE A 337 -4.21 -30.80 -26.41
N VAL A 338 -3.84 -31.48 -25.32
CA VAL A 338 -2.55 -31.25 -24.65
C VAL A 338 -1.39 -31.54 -25.59
N ARG A 339 -1.43 -32.67 -26.32
CA ARG A 339 -0.43 -33.05 -27.32
C ARG A 339 -0.34 -32.03 -28.45
N TYR A 340 -1.48 -31.56 -28.98
CA TYR A 340 -1.52 -30.56 -30.04
C TYR A 340 -0.70 -29.30 -29.70
N TYR A 341 -0.74 -28.87 -28.44
CA TYR A 341 -0.01 -27.69 -27.96
C TYR A 341 1.37 -28.00 -27.36
N SER A 342 1.77 -29.26 -27.29
CA SER A 342 3.07 -29.66 -26.75
C SER A 342 4.22 -29.30 -27.72
N PRO A 343 5.36 -28.78 -27.23
CA PRO A 343 6.51 -28.48 -28.06
C PRO A 343 6.95 -29.69 -28.92
N GLY A 344 7.18 -29.47 -30.21
CA GLY A 344 7.65 -30.51 -31.15
C GLY A 344 6.55 -31.39 -31.76
N TYR A 345 5.30 -31.36 -31.26
CA TYR A 345 4.25 -32.23 -31.77
C TYR A 345 3.87 -31.96 -33.24
N SER A 346 3.91 -30.70 -33.67
CA SER A 346 3.68 -30.35 -35.08
C SER A 346 4.72 -31.01 -36.01
N GLN A 347 5.97 -31.12 -35.59
CA GLN A 347 7.02 -31.79 -36.35
C GLN A 347 6.74 -33.29 -36.45
N THR A 348 6.33 -33.93 -35.35
CA THR A 348 5.90 -35.35 -35.37
C THR A 348 4.70 -35.59 -36.29
N LEU A 349 3.76 -34.65 -36.38
CA LEU A 349 2.64 -34.75 -37.32
C LEU A 349 3.11 -34.63 -38.78
N LEU A 350 4.05 -33.73 -39.07
CA LEU A 350 4.62 -33.58 -40.42
C LEU A 350 5.39 -34.85 -40.84
N GLU A 351 6.20 -35.41 -39.95
CA GLU A 351 6.87 -36.70 -40.20
C GLU A 351 5.86 -37.81 -40.52
N ARG A 352 4.73 -37.87 -39.81
CA ARG A 352 3.67 -38.86 -40.12
C ARG A 352 3.03 -38.64 -41.48
N VAL A 353 2.88 -37.39 -41.93
CA VAL A 353 2.36 -37.07 -43.27
C VAL A 353 3.34 -37.54 -44.35
N GLU A 354 4.65 -37.34 -44.15
CA GLU A 354 5.68 -37.83 -45.09
C GLU A 354 5.66 -39.35 -45.26
N HIS A 355 5.30 -40.08 -44.20
CA HIS A 355 5.21 -41.55 -44.21
C HIS A 355 3.80 -42.08 -44.57
N TYR A 356 2.82 -41.21 -44.80
CA TYR A 356 1.45 -41.61 -45.09
C TYR A 356 1.29 -42.06 -46.55
N GLN A 357 0.87 -43.31 -46.74
CA GLN A 357 0.51 -43.85 -48.05
C GLN A 357 -0.99 -43.71 -48.26
N PRO A 358 -1.47 -42.87 -49.20
CA PRO A 358 -2.90 -42.74 -49.46
C PRO A 358 -3.44 -44.05 -50.05
N VAL A 359 -4.55 -44.53 -49.49
CA VAL A 359 -5.35 -45.60 -50.10
C VAL A 359 -6.19 -44.95 -51.19
N ILE A 360 -5.71 -45.02 -52.43
CA ILE A 360 -6.38 -44.48 -53.63
C ILE A 360 -7.32 -45.52 -54.21
#